data_AF-A0A8H2WT89-F1
#
_entry.id   AF-A0A8H2WT89-F1
#
_cell.length_a   1.000
_cell.length_b   1.000
_cell.length_c   1.000
_cell.angle_alpha   90.00
_cell.angle_beta   90.00
_cell.angle_gamma   90.00
#
_symmetry.space_group_name_H-M   'P 1'
#
loop_
_entity.id
_entity.type
_entity.pdbx_description
1 polymer ?
#
loop_
_entity_poly.entity_id
_entity_poly.type
_entity_poly.pdbx_seq_one_letter_code
_entity_poly.pdbx_strand_id
1 'polypeptide(L)'
;MDNSRPNTSGDNNAPLPSDHNTSLNENSHILKNAGWLCGFRMDNMDGPQLLANQVASYIDGAAPFIEEKNDIFTEIITTHHKRESNYVHQGWSAGAVATLSPWTQSRIDATNRHNAEGTWITRRTLALRLRVQVLLEDLSPVPEFEAAIEEALTRSSRFERFQAVYRALSRWGDVVPLEIEMGSSLSFTDTEANFAQLPPVEAAPFDNINNINAFKIKTTNIVRKGSASNAEWSDGSWVTIDVPAIGWRLVRIVAVASTVDLLSDSLQARLTELYAERFSYVPPFTIGPIAWNQKIHDDAQNASRTISNVEVRGTGHLIGFSIKYLDGVVSKGGRDGGNHHTFTLNNGEHIVEIMTCTDDEWLRGIQFITNTGRCSTIYGWFEGIPVVSRSKGGVLAGLSTSSKKHAEWNYVLTGVRGIWRYDLISRIPKENDVHSEYFGSKKHGVIFNDRALIGNSGSMHISSVEVRSGSVIDSIQVGHNHHPR
;
A
#
# COMPACT_ATOMS: atom_id res chain seq x y z
N MET A 1 57.59 -29.80 21.31
CA MET A 1 58.00 -31.21 21.53
C MET A 1 57.09 -31.78 22.58
N ASP A 2 56.27 -32.75 22.15
CA ASP A 2 55.70 -33.89 22.87
C ASP A 2 55.31 -33.84 24.35
N ASN A 3 54.02 -34.15 24.53
CA ASN A 3 53.44 -35.25 25.31
C ASN A 3 52.93 -35.04 26.75
N SER A 4 51.60 -35.26 26.83
CA SER A 4 50.89 -36.25 27.67
C SER A 4 50.15 -35.81 28.96
N ARG A 5 48.80 -35.68 28.79
CA ARG A 5 47.63 -36.27 29.52
C ARG A 5 47.53 -36.18 31.06
N PRO A 6 46.30 -36.00 31.62
CA PRO A 6 45.35 -37.12 31.71
C PRO A 6 43.84 -36.83 31.53
N ASN A 7 43.13 -37.92 31.19
CA ASN A 7 41.69 -38.14 31.22
C ASN A 7 41.13 -38.13 32.65
N THR A 8 39.94 -37.55 32.84
CA THR A 8 38.88 -37.97 33.78
C THR A 8 37.55 -37.51 33.16
N SER A 9 36.84 -38.34 32.39
CA SER A 9 35.73 -39.23 32.77
C SER A 9 34.81 -38.71 33.89
N GLY A 10 33.60 -38.31 33.49
CA GLY A 10 32.48 -37.97 34.36
C GLY A 10 31.17 -38.00 33.57
N ASP A 11 30.90 -39.12 32.91
CA ASP A 11 29.59 -39.43 32.36
C ASP A 11 28.58 -39.59 33.49
N ASN A 12 27.64 -38.67 33.58
CA ASN A 12 26.41 -38.81 34.36
C ASN A 12 25.25 -38.27 33.52
N ASN A 13 24.86 -39.00 32.48
CA ASN A 13 23.53 -38.89 31.92
C ASN A 13 22.98 -40.29 31.71
N ALA A 14 21.83 -40.55 32.34
CA ALA A 14 21.06 -41.77 32.20
C ALA A 14 20.72 -42.03 30.72
N PRO A 15 20.67 -43.29 30.27
CA PRO A 15 20.27 -43.60 28.91
C PRO A 15 18.77 -43.32 28.77
N LEU A 16 18.43 -42.35 27.92
CA LEU A 16 17.06 -42.21 27.41
C LEU A 16 16.85 -43.26 26.31
N PRO A 17 15.64 -43.84 26.19
CA PRO A 17 15.37 -44.92 25.26
C PRO A 17 15.55 -44.46 23.82
N SER A 18 16.16 -45.34 23.03
CA SER A 18 16.33 -45.22 21.60
C SER A 18 15.01 -45.39 20.83
N ASP A 19 15.00 -44.80 19.64
CA ASP A 19 14.08 -45.02 18.52
C ASP A 19 12.83 -44.13 18.48
N HIS A 20 13.04 -42.86 18.11
CA HIS A 20 12.11 -42.02 17.30
C HIS A 20 12.66 -40.62 16.93
N ASN A 21 13.86 -40.22 17.39
CA ASN A 21 14.36 -38.84 17.27
C ASN A 21 14.96 -38.42 15.92
N THR A 22 15.03 -39.28 14.91
CA THR A 22 15.62 -38.91 13.60
C THR A 22 14.66 -38.06 12.74
N SER A 23 13.34 -38.22 12.86
CA SER A 23 12.37 -37.52 12.00
C SER A 23 12.13 -36.05 12.39
N LEU A 24 12.23 -35.72 13.68
CA LEU A 24 12.00 -34.35 14.17
C LEU A 24 13.04 -33.36 13.66
N ASN A 25 14.30 -33.80 13.54
CA ASN A 25 15.40 -32.93 13.14
C ASN A 25 15.39 -32.67 11.61
N GLU A 26 15.05 -33.67 10.80
CA GLU A 26 14.92 -33.54 9.35
C GLU A 26 13.74 -32.64 8.95
N ASN A 27 12.58 -32.83 9.62
CA ASN A 27 11.40 -32.00 9.41
C ASN A 27 11.66 -30.52 9.77
N SER A 28 12.47 -30.26 10.79
CA SER A 28 12.83 -28.88 11.16
C SER A 28 13.56 -28.13 10.04
N HIS A 29 14.46 -28.80 9.33
CA HIS A 29 15.22 -28.19 8.24
C HIS A 29 14.35 -27.97 6.99
N ILE A 30 13.45 -28.91 6.71
CA ILE A 30 12.47 -28.81 5.61
C ILE A 30 11.52 -27.63 5.84
N LEU A 31 10.97 -27.52 7.06
CA LEU A 31 10.09 -26.42 7.46
C LEU A 31 10.79 -25.07 7.41
N LYS A 32 12.03 -24.99 7.90
CA LYS A 32 12.83 -23.76 7.83
C LYS A 32 13.07 -23.33 6.38
N ASN A 33 13.38 -24.26 5.48
CA ASN A 33 13.54 -23.98 4.05
C ASN A 33 12.23 -23.56 3.38
N ALA A 34 11.08 -24.01 3.90
CA ALA A 34 9.76 -23.58 3.44
C ALA A 34 9.36 -22.19 3.95
N GLY A 35 10.17 -21.57 4.84
CA GLY A 35 9.83 -20.29 5.44
C GLY A 35 8.79 -20.40 6.56
N TRP A 36 8.65 -21.57 7.17
CA TRP A 36 7.78 -21.76 8.32
C TRP A 36 8.25 -20.87 9.49
N LEU A 37 7.32 -20.16 10.13
CA LEU A 37 7.56 -19.11 11.14
C LEU A 37 8.36 -17.88 10.65
N CYS A 38 8.76 -17.83 9.38
CA CYS A 38 9.34 -16.64 8.77
C CYS A 38 8.24 -15.74 8.19
N GLY A 39 8.49 -14.44 8.17
CA GLY A 39 7.54 -13.52 7.57
C GLY A 39 7.64 -13.46 6.05
N PHE A 40 6.50 -13.22 5.41
CA PHE A 40 6.40 -12.96 3.98
C PHE A 40 6.01 -11.51 3.73
N ARG A 41 6.68 -10.91 2.76
CA ARG A 41 6.38 -9.55 2.29
C ARG A 41 5.38 -9.61 1.14
N MET A 42 4.29 -8.84 1.24
CA MET A 42 3.08 -8.94 0.43
C MET A 42 2.79 -7.69 -0.42
N ASP A 43 3.78 -6.82 -0.64
CA ASP A 43 3.62 -5.57 -1.42
C ASP A 43 4.22 -5.64 -2.84
N ASN A 44 4.82 -6.77 -3.23
CA ASN A 44 5.39 -6.94 -4.56
C ASN A 44 4.33 -7.35 -5.59
N MET A 45 4.53 -7.01 -6.86
CA MET A 45 3.63 -7.41 -7.95
C MET A 45 3.86 -8.85 -8.41
N ASP A 46 5.09 -9.36 -8.32
CA ASP A 46 5.46 -10.66 -8.91
C ASP A 46 5.13 -11.87 -8.01
N GLY A 47 4.74 -11.60 -6.76
CA GLY A 47 4.46 -12.63 -5.77
C GLY A 47 4.98 -12.25 -4.38
N PRO A 48 4.57 -12.97 -3.33
CA PRO A 48 5.10 -12.80 -1.99
C PRO A 48 6.59 -13.13 -1.91
N GLN A 49 7.33 -12.35 -1.12
CA GLN A 49 8.75 -12.58 -0.91
C GLN A 49 8.98 -13.16 0.49
N LEU A 50 9.54 -14.37 0.55
CA LEU A 50 10.02 -14.96 1.79
C LEU A 50 11.19 -14.13 2.34
N LEU A 51 11.15 -13.82 3.62
CA LEU A 51 12.23 -13.15 4.32
C LEU A 51 13.05 -14.13 5.16
N ALA A 52 14.32 -13.80 5.38
CA ALA A 52 15.24 -14.66 6.12
C ALA A 52 15.02 -14.62 7.63
N ASN A 53 14.32 -13.60 8.14
CA ASN A 53 14.10 -13.43 9.57
C ASN A 53 12.87 -14.25 10.00
N GLN A 54 13.08 -15.11 10.99
CA GLN A 54 11.99 -15.74 11.72
C GLN A 54 11.23 -14.67 12.49
N VAL A 55 9.91 -14.57 12.34
CA VAL A 55 9.10 -13.52 12.97
C VAL A 55 8.28 -14.06 14.14
N ALA A 56 8.07 -15.37 14.19
CA ALA A 56 7.29 -16.05 15.23
C ALA A 56 8.04 -17.23 15.86
N SER A 57 7.69 -17.55 17.09
CA SER A 57 8.09 -18.75 17.83
C SER A 57 6.87 -19.40 18.47
N TYR A 58 6.92 -20.70 18.72
CA TYR A 58 5.87 -21.36 19.50
C TYR A 58 5.90 -20.87 20.95
N ILE A 59 4.73 -20.73 21.54
CA ILE A 59 4.59 -20.57 23.00
C ILE A 59 5.02 -21.87 23.69
N ASP A 60 5.57 -21.79 24.90
CA ASP A 60 6.07 -22.95 25.64
C ASP A 60 5.05 -24.10 25.69
N GLY A 61 5.44 -25.25 25.12
CA GLY A 61 4.61 -26.46 25.07
C GLY A 61 3.68 -26.55 23.85
N ALA A 62 3.53 -25.49 23.06
CA ALA A 62 2.80 -25.53 21.81
C ALA A 62 3.64 -26.19 20.69
N ALA A 63 2.96 -26.89 19.79
CA ALA A 63 3.56 -27.56 18.65
C ALA A 63 2.61 -27.51 17.45
N PRO A 64 3.13 -27.48 16.22
CA PRO A 64 2.28 -27.50 15.05
C PRO A 64 1.62 -28.88 14.91
N PHE A 65 0.41 -28.90 14.37
CA PHE A 65 -0.19 -30.11 13.85
C PHE A 65 0.49 -30.48 12.53
N ILE A 66 1.09 -31.67 12.47
CA ILE A 66 1.79 -32.19 11.29
C ILE A 66 1.07 -33.45 10.82
N GLU A 67 0.67 -33.44 9.55
CA GLU A 67 -0.04 -34.54 8.90
C GLU A 67 0.70 -34.92 7.61
N GLU A 68 1.15 -36.17 7.52
CA GLU A 68 1.60 -36.73 6.24
C GLU A 68 0.40 -37.03 5.35
N LYS A 69 0.49 -36.59 4.09
CA LYS A 69 -0.55 -36.78 3.08
C LYS A 69 0.00 -37.53 1.88
N ASN A 70 -0.88 -38.19 1.14
CA ASN A 70 -0.54 -38.75 -0.17
C ASN A 70 -1.66 -38.45 -1.17
N ASP A 71 -2.07 -37.19 -1.20
CA ASP A 71 -3.21 -36.74 -1.98
C ASP A 71 -2.74 -36.06 -3.25
N ILE A 72 -3.46 -36.31 -4.34
CA ILE A 72 -3.33 -35.57 -5.59
C ILE A 72 -4.66 -34.88 -5.86
N PHE A 73 -4.64 -33.57 -6.04
CA PHE A 73 -5.84 -32.86 -6.48
C PHE A 73 -5.48 -31.69 -7.39
N THR A 74 -6.48 -31.26 -8.14
CA THR A 74 -6.40 -30.10 -9.03
C THR A 74 -7.40 -29.06 -8.55
N GLU A 75 -6.97 -27.81 -8.48
CA GLU A 75 -7.84 -26.68 -8.16
C GLU A 75 -7.76 -25.61 -9.25
N ILE A 76 -8.85 -24.86 -9.38
CA ILE A 76 -8.97 -23.73 -10.31
C ILE A 76 -9.40 -22.52 -9.48
N ILE A 77 -8.63 -21.44 -9.57
CA ILE A 77 -8.83 -20.22 -8.79
C ILE A 77 -8.93 -19.04 -9.75
N THR A 78 -10.00 -18.27 -9.62
CA THR A 78 -10.21 -17.04 -10.39
C THR A 78 -9.82 -15.84 -9.53
N THR A 79 -9.10 -14.88 -10.13
CA THR A 79 -8.67 -13.64 -9.49
C THR A 79 -8.98 -12.44 -10.39
N HIS A 80 -9.15 -11.27 -9.79
CA HIS A 80 -9.61 -10.07 -10.52
C HIS A 80 -8.52 -9.00 -10.68
N HIS A 81 -7.35 -9.27 -10.12
CA HIS A 81 -6.21 -8.38 -10.19
C HIS A 81 -4.92 -9.14 -10.49
N LYS A 82 -4.04 -8.51 -11.25
CA LYS A 82 -2.75 -9.11 -11.63
C LYS A 82 -1.87 -9.49 -10.43
N ARG A 83 -1.89 -8.72 -9.34
CA ARG A 83 -1.14 -9.08 -8.12
C ARG A 83 -1.67 -10.38 -7.52
N GLU A 84 -2.98 -10.47 -7.32
CA GLU A 84 -3.62 -11.66 -6.75
C GLU A 84 -3.32 -12.89 -7.60
N SER A 85 -3.43 -12.77 -8.93
CA SER A 85 -3.14 -13.87 -9.85
C SER A 85 -1.70 -14.36 -9.75
N ASN A 86 -0.73 -13.44 -9.61
CA ASN A 86 0.66 -13.80 -9.38
C ASN A 86 0.90 -14.49 -8.03
N TYR A 87 0.14 -14.13 -6.99
CA TYR A 87 0.29 -14.73 -5.66
C TYR A 87 -0.28 -16.14 -5.65
N VAL A 88 -1.47 -16.30 -6.23
CA VAL A 88 -2.10 -17.59 -6.44
C VAL A 88 -1.23 -18.47 -7.35
N HIS A 89 -0.63 -17.91 -8.40
CA HIS A 89 0.32 -18.64 -9.24
C HIS A 89 1.51 -19.22 -8.45
N GLN A 90 1.91 -18.55 -7.36
CA GLN A 90 2.98 -18.99 -6.47
C GLN A 90 2.53 -19.93 -5.34
N GLY A 91 1.29 -20.41 -5.33
CA GLY A 91 0.81 -21.36 -4.34
C GLY A 91 0.01 -20.74 -3.19
N TRP A 92 -0.29 -19.45 -3.22
CA TRP A 92 -1.12 -18.84 -2.17
C TRP A 92 -2.60 -19.13 -2.40
N SER A 93 -3.35 -19.41 -1.33
CA SER A 93 -4.81 -19.51 -1.40
C SER A 93 -5.44 -18.12 -1.55
N ALA A 94 -6.68 -18.04 -2.04
CA ALA A 94 -7.40 -16.77 -2.12
C ALA A 94 -7.56 -16.10 -0.74
N GLY A 95 -7.80 -16.88 0.32
CA GLY A 95 -7.89 -16.37 1.70
C GLY A 95 -6.57 -15.81 2.21
N ALA A 96 -5.46 -16.49 1.93
CA ALA A 96 -4.12 -16.02 2.31
C ALA A 96 -3.74 -14.72 1.58
N VAL A 97 -4.12 -14.58 0.30
CA VAL A 97 -3.91 -13.34 -0.47
C VAL A 97 -4.75 -12.17 0.07
N ALA A 98 -5.97 -12.45 0.52
CA ALA A 98 -6.87 -11.43 1.08
C ALA A 98 -6.44 -10.93 2.47
N THR A 99 -5.51 -11.62 3.13
CA THR A 99 -5.03 -11.25 4.47
C THR A 99 -3.97 -10.16 4.37
N LEU A 100 -4.40 -8.90 4.35
CA LEU A 100 -3.53 -7.73 4.31
C LEU A 100 -3.82 -6.81 5.49
N SER A 101 -2.78 -6.43 6.23
CA SER A 101 -2.90 -5.39 7.25
C SER A 101 -3.13 -4.00 6.61
N PRO A 102 -3.71 -3.03 7.34
CA PRO A 102 -3.80 -1.64 6.86
C PRO A 102 -2.42 -1.06 6.49
N TRP A 103 -1.37 -1.45 7.20
CA TRP A 103 0.01 -1.04 6.93
C TRP A 103 0.53 -1.56 5.60
N THR A 104 0.25 -2.82 5.29
CA THR A 104 0.66 -3.46 4.03
C THR A 104 -0.11 -2.86 2.86
N GLN A 105 -1.44 -2.69 3.00
CA GLN A 105 -2.27 -2.05 1.98
C GLN A 105 -1.82 -0.60 1.71
N SER A 106 -1.53 0.15 2.76
CA SER A 106 -0.97 1.50 2.65
C SER A 106 0.32 1.54 1.83
N ARG A 107 1.25 0.61 2.08
CA ARG A 107 2.54 0.54 1.39
C ARG A 107 2.36 0.15 -0.07
N ILE A 108 1.46 -0.79 -0.35
CA ILE A 108 1.03 -1.15 -1.70
C ILE A 108 0.55 0.09 -2.45
N ASP A 109 -0.39 0.84 -1.89
CA ASP A 109 -0.97 2.02 -2.53
C ASP A 109 0.08 3.12 -2.73
N ALA A 110 1.01 3.28 -1.79
CA ALA A 110 2.09 4.27 -1.86
C ALA A 110 3.16 3.93 -2.90
N THR A 111 3.37 2.65 -3.25
CA THR A 111 4.34 2.27 -4.30
C THR A 111 3.86 2.59 -5.71
N ASN A 112 2.59 2.98 -5.89
CA ASN A 112 2.00 3.41 -7.15
C ASN A 112 2.18 2.42 -8.32
N ARG A 113 2.33 1.12 -8.01
CA ARG A 113 2.44 0.09 -9.04
C ARG A 113 1.05 -0.22 -9.57
N HIS A 114 0.85 0.02 -10.86
CA HIS A 114 -0.40 -0.30 -11.54
C HIS A 114 -0.72 -1.79 -11.38
N ASN A 115 -1.83 -2.07 -10.68
CA ASN A 115 -2.38 -3.40 -10.52
C ASN A 115 -3.52 -3.55 -11.53
N ALA A 116 -3.20 -4.08 -12.71
CA ALA A 116 -4.18 -4.19 -13.78
C ALA A 116 -5.41 -4.98 -13.32
N GLU A 117 -6.59 -4.42 -13.57
CA GLU A 117 -7.87 -5.11 -13.43
C GLU A 117 -8.07 -6.05 -14.63
N GLY A 118 -8.72 -7.19 -14.38
CA GLY A 118 -8.98 -8.22 -15.39
C GLY A 118 -9.30 -9.56 -14.75
N THR A 119 -9.73 -10.54 -15.52
CA THR A 119 -9.99 -11.89 -15.00
C THR A 119 -8.84 -12.82 -15.34
N TRP A 120 -8.16 -13.34 -14.32
CA TRP A 120 -7.14 -14.38 -14.46
C TRP A 120 -7.63 -15.69 -13.84
N ILE A 121 -7.29 -16.79 -14.49
CA ILE A 121 -7.58 -18.15 -14.04
C ILE A 121 -6.27 -18.86 -13.79
N THR A 122 -6.11 -19.36 -12.58
CA THR A 122 -4.98 -20.19 -12.16
C THR A 122 -5.46 -21.63 -11.96
N ARG A 123 -4.90 -22.57 -12.72
CA ARG A 123 -5.08 -24.01 -12.49
C ARG A 123 -3.82 -24.57 -11.84
N ARG A 124 -3.96 -25.30 -10.73
CA ARG A 124 -2.84 -25.94 -10.03
C ARG A 124 -3.12 -27.40 -9.83
N THR A 125 -2.18 -28.24 -10.22
CA THR A 125 -2.15 -29.67 -9.88
C THR A 125 -1.13 -29.83 -8.75
N LEU A 126 -1.54 -30.46 -7.66
CA LEU A 126 -0.75 -30.58 -6.42
C LEU A 126 -0.64 -32.06 -6.05
N ALA A 127 0.59 -32.52 -5.82
CA ALA A 127 0.89 -33.80 -5.18
C ALA A 127 1.39 -33.50 -3.76
N LEU A 128 0.49 -33.63 -2.79
CA LEU A 128 0.76 -33.29 -1.40
C LEU A 128 1.47 -34.43 -0.68
N ARG A 129 2.39 -34.05 0.21
CA ARG A 129 3.19 -34.98 1.01
C ARG A 129 3.14 -34.64 2.51
N LEU A 130 3.09 -33.36 2.84
CA LEU A 130 3.05 -32.88 4.21
C LEU A 130 2.11 -31.69 4.33
N ARG A 131 1.31 -31.67 5.37
CA ARG A 131 0.52 -30.52 5.81
C ARG A 131 0.95 -30.14 7.21
N VAL A 132 1.19 -28.85 7.42
CA VAL A 132 1.59 -28.30 8.71
C VAL A 132 0.69 -27.13 9.04
N GLN A 133 0.11 -27.16 10.23
CA GLN A 133 -0.87 -26.19 10.71
C GLN A 133 -0.52 -25.76 12.14
N VAL A 134 -0.74 -24.49 12.45
CA VAL A 134 -0.64 -23.94 13.80
C VAL A 134 -1.75 -22.92 14.01
N LEU A 135 -2.23 -22.81 15.25
CA LEU A 135 -3.15 -21.74 15.63
C LEU A 135 -2.37 -20.46 15.90
N LEU A 136 -3.00 -19.29 15.70
CA LEU A 136 -2.33 -18.02 15.95
C LEU A 136 -2.00 -17.87 17.45
N GLU A 137 -2.88 -18.37 18.31
CA GLU A 137 -2.76 -18.35 19.76
C GLU A 137 -1.59 -19.19 20.30
N ASP A 138 -1.07 -20.11 19.48
CA ASP A 138 0.08 -20.94 19.80
C ASP A 138 1.41 -20.30 19.37
N LEU A 139 1.36 -19.11 18.77
CA LEU A 139 2.51 -18.34 18.31
C LEU A 139 2.73 -17.10 19.18
N SER A 140 4.00 -16.74 19.33
CA SER A 140 4.48 -15.51 19.93
C SER A 140 5.43 -14.81 18.95
N PRO A 141 5.54 -13.47 18.98
CA PRO A 141 6.51 -12.77 18.17
C PRO A 141 7.90 -13.03 18.74
N VAL A 142 8.92 -13.12 17.88
CA VAL A 142 10.29 -13.18 18.38
C VAL A 142 10.66 -11.83 19.03
N PRO A 143 11.45 -11.81 20.12
CA PRO A 143 11.76 -10.59 20.86
C PRO A 143 12.35 -9.46 20.00
N GLU A 144 13.14 -9.81 18.99
CA GLU A 144 13.78 -8.85 18.09
C GLU A 144 12.78 -8.16 17.16
N PHE A 145 11.70 -8.84 16.77
CA PHE A 145 10.63 -8.25 15.98
C PHE A 145 9.82 -7.27 16.83
N GLU A 146 9.45 -7.69 18.04
CA GLU A 146 8.73 -6.85 18.99
C GLU A 146 9.53 -5.58 19.32
N ALA A 147 10.81 -5.72 19.67
CA ALA A 147 11.72 -4.60 19.93
C ALA A 147 11.85 -3.64 18.73
N ALA A 148 11.86 -4.16 17.50
CA ALA A 148 11.92 -3.32 16.30
C ALA A 148 10.64 -2.47 16.12
N ILE A 149 9.47 -3.01 16.46
CA ILE A 149 8.20 -2.27 16.44
C ILE A 149 8.16 -1.24 17.58
N GLU A 150 8.60 -1.61 18.78
CA GLU A 150 8.72 -0.67 19.90
C GLU A 150 9.62 0.51 19.54
N GLU A 151 10.83 0.24 19.03
CA GLU A 151 11.76 1.28 18.59
C GLU A 151 11.11 2.18 17.53
N ALA A 152 10.40 1.58 16.55
CA ALA A 152 9.71 2.34 15.52
C ALA A 152 8.66 3.31 16.11
N LEU A 153 7.91 2.87 17.11
CA LEU A 153 6.88 3.67 17.77
C LEU A 153 7.45 4.76 18.70
N THR A 154 8.73 4.70 19.08
CA THR A 154 9.40 5.71 19.93
C THR A 154 10.01 6.88 19.15
N ARG A 155 9.93 6.88 17.82
CA ARG A 155 10.50 7.95 16.99
C ARG A 155 9.82 9.31 17.25
N SER A 156 10.61 10.37 17.09
CA SER A 156 10.24 11.71 17.55
C SER A 156 9.07 12.31 16.77
N SER A 157 9.11 12.22 15.44
CA SER A 157 8.07 12.76 14.56
C SER A 157 7.11 11.68 14.08
N ARG A 158 5.89 12.10 13.72
CA ARG A 158 4.87 11.20 13.12
C ARG A 158 5.42 10.52 11.86
N PHE A 159 6.06 11.29 10.96
CA PHE A 159 6.68 10.76 9.76
C PHE A 159 7.72 9.66 10.06
N GLU A 160 8.63 9.90 11.01
CA GLU A 160 9.65 8.92 11.36
C GLU A 160 9.05 7.65 11.96
N ARG A 161 7.99 7.76 12.77
CA ARG A 161 7.26 6.60 13.29
C ARG A 161 6.68 5.75 12.17
N PHE A 162 5.95 6.35 11.23
CA PHE A 162 5.42 5.64 10.05
C PHE A 162 6.51 4.96 9.23
N GLN A 163 7.58 5.69 8.90
CA GLN A 163 8.69 5.15 8.12
C GLN A 163 9.42 4.02 8.84
N ALA A 164 9.59 4.12 10.15
CA ALA A 164 10.21 3.06 10.94
C ALA A 164 9.33 1.80 10.99
N VAL A 165 8.01 1.94 11.14
CA VAL A 165 7.08 0.80 11.09
C VAL A 165 7.10 0.15 9.70
N TYR A 166 7.05 0.92 8.62
CA TYR A 166 7.16 0.37 7.26
C TYR A 166 8.47 -0.38 7.05
N ARG A 167 9.59 0.12 7.59
CA ARG A 167 10.89 -0.55 7.51
C ARG A 167 10.92 -1.84 8.33
N ALA A 168 10.33 -1.85 9.53
CA ALA A 168 10.22 -3.05 10.35
C ALA A 168 9.42 -4.14 9.61
N LEU A 169 8.21 -3.82 9.12
CA LEU A 169 7.39 -4.77 8.36
C LEU A 169 8.05 -5.21 7.05
N SER A 170 8.77 -4.33 6.36
CA SER A 170 9.55 -4.69 5.15
C SER A 170 10.68 -5.68 5.45
N ARG A 171 11.26 -5.61 6.66
CA ARG A 171 12.39 -6.46 7.09
C ARG A 171 11.94 -7.79 7.71
N TRP A 172 10.82 -7.79 8.42
CA TRP A 172 10.33 -8.96 9.17
C TRP A 172 9.20 -9.69 8.48
N GLY A 173 8.41 -9.01 7.64
CA GLY A 173 7.30 -9.56 6.89
C GLY A 173 5.97 -8.93 7.29
N ASP A 174 5.01 -8.98 6.38
CA ASP A 174 3.64 -8.52 6.58
C ASP A 174 2.74 -9.59 7.20
N VAL A 175 3.01 -10.85 6.85
CA VAL A 175 2.25 -12.02 7.27
C VAL A 175 3.15 -13.18 7.65
N VAL A 176 2.65 -14.06 8.51
CA VAL A 176 3.29 -15.34 8.87
C VAL A 176 2.38 -16.50 8.47
N PRO A 177 2.89 -17.63 7.94
CA PRO A 177 2.07 -18.78 7.63
C PRO A 177 1.48 -19.43 8.89
N LEU A 178 0.19 -19.72 8.85
CA LEU A 178 -0.50 -20.54 9.84
C LEU A 178 -0.76 -21.96 9.32
N GLU A 179 -0.85 -22.12 8.00
CA GLU A 179 -1.03 -23.41 7.38
C GLU A 179 -0.30 -23.47 6.03
N ILE A 180 0.58 -24.46 5.91
CA ILE A 180 1.32 -24.75 4.68
C ILE A 180 1.16 -26.20 4.28
N GLU A 181 1.32 -26.44 2.98
CA GLU A 181 1.45 -27.77 2.42
C GLU A 181 2.68 -27.86 1.53
N MET A 182 3.32 -29.03 1.63
CA MET A 182 4.57 -29.34 0.96
C MET A 182 4.43 -30.56 0.08
N GLY A 183 5.19 -30.57 -1.01
CA GLY A 183 5.20 -31.64 -2.01
C GLY A 183 5.69 -31.13 -3.36
N SER A 184 4.97 -31.50 -4.42
CA SER A 184 5.21 -31.07 -5.80
C SER A 184 3.98 -30.37 -6.39
N SER A 185 4.20 -29.36 -7.24
CA SER A 185 3.11 -28.62 -7.88
C SER A 185 3.44 -28.20 -9.31
N LEU A 186 2.42 -28.24 -10.16
CA LEU A 186 2.40 -27.60 -11.46
C LEU A 186 1.31 -26.53 -11.47
N SER A 187 1.70 -25.27 -11.62
CA SER A 187 0.79 -24.12 -11.67
C SER A 187 0.78 -23.48 -13.05
N PHE A 188 -0.42 -23.20 -13.54
CA PHE A 188 -0.68 -22.56 -14.82
C PHE A 188 -1.55 -21.34 -14.59
N THR A 189 -1.20 -20.18 -15.15
CA THR A 189 -2.02 -18.97 -15.01
C THR A 189 -2.05 -18.17 -16.31
N ASP A 190 -3.26 -17.80 -16.72
CA ASP A 190 -3.49 -16.92 -17.86
C ASP A 190 -4.84 -16.17 -17.67
N THR A 191 -5.17 -15.31 -18.61
CA THR A 191 -6.46 -14.63 -18.72
C THR A 191 -7.60 -15.61 -19.00
N GLU A 192 -8.80 -15.26 -18.57
CA GLU A 192 -10.02 -16.05 -18.82
C GLU A 192 -10.24 -16.36 -20.31
N ALA A 193 -9.99 -15.39 -21.20
CA ALA A 193 -10.15 -15.57 -22.65
C ALA A 193 -9.20 -16.62 -23.25
N ASN A 194 -7.98 -16.73 -22.71
CA ASN A 194 -7.03 -17.76 -23.12
C ASN A 194 -7.37 -19.10 -22.49
N PHE A 195 -7.84 -19.10 -21.25
CA PHE A 195 -8.25 -20.32 -20.56
C PHE A 195 -9.48 -20.97 -21.20
N ALA A 196 -10.42 -20.18 -21.74
CA ALA A 196 -11.59 -20.67 -22.46
C ALA A 196 -11.25 -21.43 -23.77
N GLN A 197 -10.02 -21.29 -24.28
CA GLN A 197 -9.53 -22.03 -25.44
C GLN A 197 -8.96 -23.41 -25.08
N LEU A 198 -8.77 -23.68 -23.78
CA LEU A 198 -8.29 -24.98 -23.31
C LEU A 198 -9.41 -26.02 -23.35
N PRO A 199 -9.09 -27.29 -23.64
CA PRO A 199 -10.08 -28.35 -23.56
C PRO A 199 -10.61 -28.52 -22.12
N PRO A 200 -11.84 -29.04 -21.97
CA PRO A 200 -12.41 -29.32 -20.66
C PRO A 200 -11.47 -30.19 -19.81
N VAL A 201 -11.48 -29.95 -18.49
CA VAL A 201 -10.64 -30.64 -17.50
C VAL A 201 -10.68 -32.17 -17.64
N GLU A 202 -11.84 -32.71 -18.04
CA GLU A 202 -12.10 -34.15 -18.20
C GLU A 202 -11.44 -34.77 -19.43
N ALA A 203 -11.09 -33.96 -20.45
CA ALA A 203 -10.56 -34.46 -21.71
C ALA A 203 -9.03 -34.63 -21.73
N ALA A 204 -8.31 -33.98 -20.81
CA ALA A 204 -6.85 -34.10 -20.69
C ALA A 204 -6.38 -33.81 -19.25
N PRO A 205 -5.75 -34.79 -18.56
CA PRO A 205 -5.09 -34.53 -17.30
C PRO A 205 -3.99 -33.49 -17.48
N PHE A 206 -3.90 -32.55 -16.52
CA PHE A 206 -3.04 -31.37 -16.56
C PHE A 206 -1.81 -31.55 -15.67
N ASP A 207 -1.35 -32.78 -15.59
CA ASP A 207 -0.10 -33.22 -15.00
C ASP A 207 1.05 -33.20 -16.03
N ASN A 208 0.75 -33.16 -17.33
CA ASN A 208 1.74 -33.20 -18.39
C ASN A 208 1.97 -31.82 -19.05
N ILE A 209 3.22 -31.34 -19.03
CA ILE A 209 3.60 -30.05 -19.64
C ILE A 209 3.55 -30.04 -21.16
N ASN A 210 3.77 -31.18 -21.82
CA ASN A 210 3.67 -31.27 -23.28
C ASN A 210 2.24 -31.00 -23.75
N ASN A 211 1.23 -31.37 -22.96
CA ASN A 211 -0.15 -31.01 -23.24
C ASN A 211 -0.33 -29.49 -23.19
N ILE A 212 0.25 -28.82 -22.19
CA ILE A 212 0.18 -27.36 -22.03
C ILE A 212 0.83 -26.65 -23.23
N ASN A 213 2.03 -27.10 -23.65
CA ASN A 213 2.74 -26.54 -24.79
C ASN A 213 2.01 -26.78 -26.13
N ALA A 214 1.27 -27.89 -26.25
CA ALA A 214 0.50 -28.20 -27.45
C ALA A 214 -0.64 -27.19 -27.71
N PHE A 215 -1.14 -26.51 -26.68
CA PHE A 215 -2.22 -25.52 -26.82
C PHE A 215 -1.77 -24.17 -27.42
N LYS A 216 -0.48 -23.99 -27.75
CA LYS A 216 0.08 -22.81 -28.44
C LYS A 216 -0.21 -21.45 -27.77
N ILE A 217 -0.56 -21.41 -26.50
CA ILE A 217 -0.82 -20.16 -25.80
C ILE A 217 0.51 -19.50 -25.42
N LYS A 218 0.93 -18.49 -26.21
CA LYS A 218 2.24 -17.83 -26.11
C LYS A 218 2.44 -16.96 -24.85
N THR A 219 1.37 -16.66 -24.12
CA THR A 219 1.35 -15.75 -22.96
C THR A 219 1.37 -16.45 -21.61
N THR A 220 1.51 -17.77 -21.59
CA THR A 220 1.27 -18.58 -20.39
C THR A 220 2.43 -18.54 -19.40
N ASN A 221 2.10 -18.31 -18.13
CA ASN A 221 3.04 -18.50 -17.03
C ASN A 221 2.87 -19.91 -16.47
N ILE A 222 3.96 -20.66 -16.45
CA ILE A 222 4.02 -22.03 -15.92
C ILE A 222 5.12 -22.08 -14.86
N VAL A 223 4.76 -22.51 -13.65
CA VAL A 223 5.70 -22.73 -12.56
C VAL A 223 5.62 -24.18 -12.10
N ARG A 224 6.80 -24.78 -11.91
CA ARG A 224 6.99 -26.12 -11.35
C ARG A 224 7.67 -25.96 -10.00
N LYS A 225 7.19 -26.67 -8.99
CA LYS A 225 7.85 -26.78 -7.68
C LYS A 225 7.95 -28.25 -7.31
N GLY A 226 9.12 -28.68 -6.84
CA GLY A 226 9.42 -30.07 -6.52
C GLY A 226 10.77 -30.51 -7.09
N SER A 227 11.18 -31.74 -6.80
CA SER A 227 12.46 -32.30 -7.23
C SER A 227 12.38 -33.22 -8.45
N ALA A 228 11.21 -33.35 -9.07
CA ALA A 228 10.99 -34.22 -10.22
C ALA A 228 11.83 -33.80 -11.43
N SER A 229 12.29 -34.78 -12.21
CA SER A 229 13.12 -34.56 -13.40
C SER A 229 12.29 -34.01 -14.57
N ASN A 230 12.95 -33.41 -15.57
CA ASN A 230 12.25 -32.86 -16.74
C ASN A 230 11.43 -33.90 -17.51
N ALA A 231 11.87 -35.17 -17.52
CA ALA A 231 11.13 -36.26 -18.13
C ALA A 231 9.81 -36.53 -17.39
N GLU A 232 9.85 -36.53 -16.06
CA GLU A 232 8.70 -36.81 -15.20
C GLU A 232 7.62 -35.72 -15.28
N TRP A 233 8.03 -34.45 -15.40
CA TRP A 233 7.10 -33.36 -15.69
C TRP A 233 6.49 -33.45 -17.11
N SER A 234 7.16 -34.13 -18.03
CA SER A 234 6.78 -34.23 -19.44
C SER A 234 5.91 -35.46 -19.75
N ASP A 235 5.87 -36.45 -18.88
CA ASP A 235 4.99 -37.62 -18.98
C ASP A 235 3.88 -37.64 -17.90
N GLY A 236 3.96 -36.76 -16.90
CA GLY A 236 2.98 -36.64 -15.82
C GLY A 236 3.26 -37.55 -14.62
N SER A 237 4.29 -38.39 -14.68
CA SER A 237 4.63 -39.35 -13.60
C SER A 237 5.05 -38.67 -12.29
N TRP A 238 5.43 -37.40 -12.31
CA TRP A 238 5.79 -36.64 -11.11
C TRP A 238 4.72 -36.64 -10.00
N VAL A 239 3.45 -36.87 -10.33
CA VAL A 239 2.36 -36.97 -9.35
C VAL A 239 2.36 -38.28 -8.57
N THR A 240 2.86 -39.37 -9.18
CA THR A 240 2.86 -40.72 -8.59
C THR A 240 4.22 -41.15 -8.06
N ILE A 241 5.29 -40.41 -8.38
CA ILE A 241 6.63 -40.68 -7.87
C ILE A 241 6.68 -40.43 -6.37
N ASP A 242 7.28 -41.39 -5.67
CA ASP A 242 7.63 -41.23 -4.28
C ASP A 242 8.87 -40.33 -4.19
N VAL A 243 8.69 -39.15 -3.61
CA VAL A 243 9.72 -38.12 -3.51
C VAL A 243 10.22 -38.11 -2.07
N PRO A 244 11.52 -38.31 -1.82
CA PRO A 244 12.08 -38.22 -0.47
C PRO A 244 11.78 -36.86 0.18
N ALA A 245 11.68 -36.82 1.51
CA ALA A 245 11.32 -35.60 2.26
C ALA A 245 12.21 -34.38 1.93
N ILE A 246 13.50 -34.60 1.66
CA ILE A 246 14.45 -33.56 1.23
C ILE A 246 14.08 -32.87 -0.10
N GLY A 247 13.32 -33.58 -0.95
CA GLY A 247 12.79 -33.09 -2.23
C GLY A 247 11.50 -32.29 -2.10
N TRP A 248 10.82 -32.33 -0.94
CA TRP A 248 9.58 -31.60 -0.73
C TRP A 248 9.82 -30.09 -0.75
N ARG A 249 8.88 -29.36 -1.36
CA ARG A 249 8.90 -27.89 -1.47
C ARG A 249 7.58 -27.32 -1.01
N LEU A 250 7.58 -26.07 -0.57
CA LEU A 250 6.34 -25.33 -0.29
C LEU A 250 5.53 -25.19 -1.58
N VAL A 251 4.38 -25.84 -1.64
CA VAL A 251 3.50 -25.83 -2.82
C VAL A 251 2.21 -25.04 -2.59
N ARG A 252 1.74 -24.99 -1.34
CA ARG A 252 0.55 -24.23 -0.98
C ARG A 252 0.71 -23.52 0.36
N ILE A 253 0.32 -22.25 0.42
CA ILE A 253 0.05 -21.52 1.67
C ILE A 253 -1.46 -21.37 1.76
N VAL A 254 -2.05 -22.08 2.73
CA VAL A 254 -3.51 -22.17 2.89
C VAL A 254 -4.03 -21.02 3.72
N ALA A 255 -3.36 -20.71 4.84
CA ALA A 255 -3.74 -19.65 5.77
C ALA A 255 -2.52 -18.90 6.30
N VAL A 256 -2.70 -17.61 6.56
CA VAL A 256 -1.70 -16.73 7.17
C VAL A 256 -2.37 -15.80 8.19
N ALA A 257 -1.58 -15.23 9.09
CA ALA A 257 -1.99 -14.11 9.95
C ALA A 257 -1.11 -12.89 9.66
N SER A 258 -1.58 -11.68 9.98
CA SER A 258 -0.69 -10.53 9.95
C SER A 258 0.38 -10.69 11.03
N THR A 259 1.61 -10.30 10.74
CA THR A 259 2.67 -10.25 11.77
C THR A 259 2.34 -9.25 12.87
N VAL A 260 1.48 -8.26 12.59
CA VAL A 260 0.97 -7.32 13.61
C VAL A 260 0.11 -8.05 14.64
N ASP A 261 -0.64 -9.08 14.23
CA ASP A 261 -1.54 -9.84 15.11
C ASP A 261 -0.78 -10.72 16.11
N LEU A 262 0.53 -10.95 15.89
CA LEU A 262 1.41 -11.62 16.85
C LEU A 262 1.78 -10.72 18.04
N LEU A 263 1.71 -9.39 17.88
CA LEU A 263 2.18 -8.46 18.90
C LEU A 263 1.22 -8.42 20.10
N SER A 264 1.70 -7.93 21.25
CA SER A 264 0.83 -7.70 22.40
C SER A 264 -0.29 -6.69 22.08
N ASP A 265 -1.45 -6.83 22.75
CA ASP A 265 -2.60 -5.93 22.60
C ASP A 265 -2.21 -4.44 22.74
N SER A 266 -1.25 -4.14 23.63
CA SER A 266 -0.76 -2.78 23.82
C SER A 266 -0.01 -2.25 22.59
N LEU A 267 0.79 -3.07 21.92
CA LEU A 267 1.49 -2.65 20.71
C LEU A 267 0.55 -2.57 19.51
N GLN A 268 -0.39 -3.51 19.40
CA GLN A 268 -1.44 -3.46 18.39
C GLN A 268 -2.26 -2.17 18.52
N ALA A 269 -2.69 -1.81 19.74
CA ALA A 269 -3.44 -0.58 19.98
C ALA A 269 -2.63 0.68 19.59
N ARG A 270 -1.34 0.74 19.93
CA ARG A 270 -0.46 1.86 19.55
C ARG A 270 -0.23 1.96 18.05
N LEU A 271 -0.12 0.82 17.35
CA LEU A 271 -0.06 0.79 15.89
C LEU A 271 -1.38 1.27 15.28
N THR A 272 -2.53 0.84 15.80
CA THR A 272 -3.84 1.29 15.33
C THR A 272 -4.03 2.79 15.56
N GLU A 273 -3.64 3.32 16.72
CA GLU A 273 -3.69 4.76 17.02
C GLU A 273 -2.79 5.55 16.06
N LEU A 274 -1.54 5.12 15.89
CA LEU A 274 -0.63 5.75 14.94
C LEU A 274 -1.22 5.71 13.52
N TYR A 275 -1.79 4.59 13.10
CA TYR A 275 -2.41 4.46 11.78
C TYR A 275 -3.63 5.37 11.61
N ALA A 276 -4.44 5.57 12.65
CA ALA A 276 -5.55 6.53 12.64
C ALA A 276 -5.05 7.98 12.52
N GLU A 277 -3.90 8.32 13.12
CA GLU A 277 -3.22 9.61 12.95
C GLU A 277 -2.62 9.83 11.56
N ARG A 278 -2.66 8.83 10.67
CA ARG A 278 -2.11 8.92 9.31
C ARG A 278 -2.76 10.03 8.51
N PHE A 279 -4.02 10.34 8.77
CA PHE A 279 -4.80 11.32 8.02
C PHE A 279 -5.38 12.42 8.91
N SER A 280 -5.58 13.59 8.32
CA SER A 280 -6.38 14.66 8.93
C SER A 280 -7.17 15.42 7.88
N TYR A 281 -8.26 16.06 8.30
CA TYR A 281 -9.08 16.90 7.44
C TYR A 281 -8.87 18.37 7.79
N VAL A 282 -8.42 19.17 6.83
CA VAL A 282 -8.24 20.63 7.02
C VAL A 282 -8.85 21.39 5.84
N PRO A 283 -9.71 22.41 6.09
CA PRO A 283 -10.17 22.86 7.41
C PRO A 283 -11.09 21.82 8.11
N PRO A 284 -11.19 21.87 9.45
CA PRO A 284 -12.08 20.99 10.19
C PRO A 284 -13.54 21.22 9.80
N PHE A 285 -14.36 20.18 9.93
CA PHE A 285 -15.75 20.23 9.46
C PHE A 285 -16.64 21.03 10.41
N THR A 286 -17.34 22.04 9.90
CA THR A 286 -18.59 22.52 10.49
C THR A 286 -19.73 21.70 9.89
N ILE A 287 -20.19 20.67 10.59
CA ILE A 287 -21.41 19.93 10.21
C ILE A 287 -22.59 20.90 10.37
N GLY A 288 -22.95 21.60 9.30
CA GLY A 288 -24.29 22.15 9.17
C GLY A 288 -25.31 21.02 8.96
N PRO A 289 -26.60 21.24 9.21
CA PRO A 289 -27.62 20.24 8.92
C PRO A 289 -27.57 19.86 7.43
N ILE A 290 -27.40 18.57 7.15
CA ILE A 290 -27.39 18.02 5.79
C ILE A 290 -28.82 18.15 5.24
N ALA A 291 -29.07 19.22 4.51
CA ALA A 291 -30.32 19.39 3.78
C ALA A 291 -30.33 18.50 2.52
N TRP A 292 -31.51 18.07 2.06
CA TRP A 292 -31.66 17.20 0.87
C TRP A 292 -31.05 17.75 -0.43
N ASN A 293 -30.67 19.03 -0.46
CA ASN A 293 -30.01 19.68 -1.60
C ASN A 293 -28.48 19.71 -1.51
N GLN A 294 -27.87 19.06 -0.51
CA GLN A 294 -26.42 19.00 -0.31
C GLN A 294 -25.86 17.61 -0.65
N LYS A 295 -24.67 17.59 -1.25
CA LYS A 295 -23.91 16.36 -1.51
C LYS A 295 -22.49 16.52 -1.01
N ILE A 296 -21.98 15.48 -0.35
CA ILE A 296 -20.58 15.38 0.08
C ILE A 296 -19.95 14.22 -0.67
N HIS A 297 -18.75 14.47 -1.21
CA HIS A 297 -17.91 13.45 -1.82
C HIS A 297 -16.56 13.44 -1.08
N ASP A 298 -16.15 12.28 -0.56
CA ASP A 298 -14.96 12.14 0.28
C ASP A 298 -13.99 11.13 -0.31
N ASP A 299 -12.74 11.57 -0.55
CA ASP A 299 -11.70 10.75 -1.16
C ASP A 299 -10.91 9.88 -0.17
N ALA A 300 -11.37 9.71 1.08
CA ALA A 300 -10.66 8.94 2.11
C ALA A 300 -10.17 7.57 1.64
N GLN A 301 -10.99 6.85 0.88
CA GLN A 301 -10.66 5.52 0.34
C GLN A 301 -9.44 5.50 -0.59
N ASN A 302 -9.09 6.66 -1.16
CA ASN A 302 -7.95 6.81 -2.06
C ASN A 302 -6.78 7.58 -1.43
N ALA A 303 -6.90 8.04 -0.18
CA ALA A 303 -5.88 8.84 0.49
C ALA A 303 -4.54 8.10 0.71
N SER A 304 -4.54 6.77 0.61
CA SER A 304 -3.30 5.98 0.62
C SER A 304 -2.49 6.06 -0.69
N ARG A 305 -3.09 6.55 -1.78
CA ARG A 305 -2.45 6.65 -3.10
C ARG A 305 -1.71 8.01 -3.23
N THR A 306 -0.82 8.11 -4.23
CA THR A 306 -0.13 9.38 -4.52
C THR A 306 -0.83 10.12 -5.66
N ILE A 307 -1.20 11.38 -5.42
CA ILE A 307 -1.80 12.27 -6.43
C ILE A 307 -0.80 12.49 -7.57
N SER A 308 -1.27 12.35 -8.81
CA SER A 308 -0.51 12.65 -10.03
C SER A 308 -0.99 13.93 -10.70
N ASN A 309 -2.29 14.18 -10.68
CA ASN A 309 -2.87 15.44 -11.13
C ASN A 309 -4.18 15.75 -10.42
N VAL A 310 -4.51 17.03 -10.40
CA VAL A 310 -5.80 17.54 -9.98
C VAL A 310 -6.42 18.29 -11.16
N GLU A 311 -7.59 17.85 -11.58
CA GLU A 311 -8.43 18.54 -12.55
C GLU A 311 -9.49 19.36 -11.79
N VAL A 312 -9.58 20.64 -12.14
CA VAL A 312 -10.58 21.57 -11.64
C VAL A 312 -11.56 21.87 -12.77
N ARG A 313 -12.84 21.77 -12.47
CA ARG A 313 -13.94 22.01 -13.43
C ARG A 313 -14.75 23.22 -13.01
N GLY A 314 -14.91 24.18 -13.92
CA GLY A 314 -15.67 25.39 -13.64
C GLY A 314 -15.60 26.43 -14.75
N THR A 315 -16.32 27.53 -14.54
CA THR A 315 -16.16 28.76 -15.31
C THR A 315 -15.97 29.91 -14.32
N GLY A 316 -17.05 30.64 -13.97
CA GLY A 316 -17.07 31.61 -12.86
C GLY A 316 -17.30 30.96 -11.49
N HIS A 317 -17.83 29.74 -11.46
CA HIS A 317 -17.98 28.92 -10.25
C HIS A 317 -17.29 27.58 -10.44
N LEU A 318 -16.73 27.05 -9.35
CA LEU A 318 -16.20 25.70 -9.35
C LEU A 318 -17.35 24.71 -9.18
N ILE A 319 -17.45 23.75 -10.09
CA ILE A 319 -18.55 22.78 -10.12
C ILE A 319 -18.08 21.35 -9.81
N GLY A 320 -16.77 21.08 -9.91
CA GLY A 320 -16.23 19.78 -9.57
C GLY A 320 -14.72 19.72 -9.55
N PHE A 321 -14.23 18.66 -8.92
CA PHE A 321 -12.82 18.26 -8.89
C PHE A 321 -12.69 16.83 -9.38
N SER A 322 -11.53 16.51 -9.93
CA SER A 322 -11.12 15.15 -10.20
C SER A 322 -9.65 14.98 -9.81
N ILE A 323 -9.34 13.93 -9.05
CA ILE A 323 -7.97 13.59 -8.65
C ILE A 323 -7.59 12.32 -9.37
N LYS A 324 -6.52 12.37 -10.16
CA LYS A 324 -5.91 11.16 -10.72
C LYS A 324 -4.70 10.77 -9.89
N TYR A 325 -4.67 9.53 -9.46
CA TYR A 325 -3.54 8.94 -8.74
C TYR A 325 -2.54 8.32 -9.71
N LEU A 326 -1.28 8.14 -9.27
CA LEU A 326 -0.20 7.63 -10.13
C LEU A 326 -0.46 6.20 -10.67
N ASP A 327 -1.24 5.40 -9.96
CA ASP A 327 -1.66 4.05 -10.40
C ASP A 327 -2.79 4.06 -11.45
N GLY A 328 -3.31 5.24 -11.79
CA GLY A 328 -4.36 5.45 -12.79
C GLY A 328 -5.76 5.61 -12.22
N VAL A 329 -5.99 5.36 -10.93
CA VAL A 329 -7.30 5.54 -10.30
C VAL A 329 -7.71 7.01 -10.36
N VAL A 330 -8.98 7.26 -10.63
CA VAL A 330 -9.56 8.61 -10.71
C VAL A 330 -10.69 8.72 -9.70
N SER A 331 -10.61 9.71 -8.82
CA SER A 331 -11.73 10.09 -7.96
C SER A 331 -12.37 11.38 -8.47
N LYS A 332 -13.70 11.43 -8.51
CA LYS A 332 -14.46 12.58 -9.04
C LYS A 332 -15.42 13.11 -7.99
N GLY A 333 -15.23 14.36 -7.58
CA GLY A 333 -16.16 15.11 -6.73
C GLY A 333 -16.91 16.18 -7.51
N GLY A 334 -18.19 16.37 -7.19
CA GLY A 334 -19.05 17.37 -7.85
C GLY A 334 -19.55 16.93 -9.24
N ARG A 335 -19.85 17.92 -10.10
CA ARG A 335 -20.48 17.72 -11.41
C ARG A 335 -19.45 17.71 -12.54
N ASP A 336 -19.79 16.99 -13.61
CA ASP A 336 -19.06 17.03 -14.88
C ASP A 336 -19.58 18.11 -15.84
N GLY A 337 -18.65 18.85 -16.47
CA GLY A 337 -18.93 19.96 -17.38
C GLY A 337 -18.03 21.18 -17.14
N GLY A 338 -18.36 22.30 -17.80
CA GLY A 338 -17.60 23.54 -17.72
C GLY A 338 -16.24 23.45 -18.43
N ASN A 339 -15.34 24.38 -18.10
CA ASN A 339 -13.95 24.29 -18.57
C ASN A 339 -13.17 23.37 -17.63
N HIS A 340 -12.28 22.58 -18.22
CA HIS A 340 -11.42 21.63 -17.51
C HIS A 340 -10.00 22.20 -17.46
N HIS A 341 -9.44 22.25 -16.26
CA HIS A 341 -8.07 22.68 -16.08
C HIS A 341 -7.30 21.69 -15.22
N THR A 342 -6.17 21.21 -15.74
CA THR A 342 -5.38 20.16 -15.10
C THR A 342 -4.10 20.73 -14.52
N PHE A 343 -3.85 20.44 -13.24
CA PHE A 343 -2.58 20.66 -12.56
C PHE A 343 -1.86 19.33 -12.38
N THR A 344 -0.87 19.06 -13.22
CA THR A 344 -0.04 17.84 -13.15
C THR A 344 1.14 18.05 -12.21
N LEU A 345 1.40 17.06 -11.35
CA LEU A 345 2.53 17.03 -10.43
C LEU A 345 3.73 16.28 -11.04
N ASN A 346 4.93 16.78 -10.81
CA ASN A 346 6.17 16.08 -11.15
C ASN A 346 6.44 14.94 -10.16
N ASN A 347 7.36 14.03 -10.51
CA ASN A 347 7.78 12.98 -9.59
C ASN A 347 8.40 13.57 -8.31
N GLY A 348 7.95 13.11 -7.14
CA GLY A 348 8.37 13.65 -5.83
C GLY A 348 7.76 15.01 -5.46
N GLU A 349 6.89 15.55 -6.31
CA GLU A 349 6.16 16.78 -6.04
C GLU A 349 4.81 16.47 -5.39
N HIS A 350 4.52 17.17 -4.30
CA HIS A 350 3.32 16.98 -3.49
C HIS A 350 2.67 18.33 -3.22
N ILE A 351 1.34 18.38 -3.23
CA ILE A 351 0.61 19.57 -2.80
C ILE A 351 0.69 19.66 -1.28
N VAL A 352 1.11 20.81 -0.76
CA VAL A 352 1.32 21.07 0.67
C VAL A 352 0.40 22.17 1.21
N GLU A 353 -0.16 23.00 0.33
CA GLU A 353 -1.14 24.01 0.70
C GLU A 353 -2.21 24.15 -0.40
N ILE A 354 -3.43 24.49 0.01
CA ILE A 354 -4.54 24.84 -0.87
C ILE A 354 -5.00 26.23 -0.47
N MET A 355 -5.01 27.18 -1.42
CA MET A 355 -5.68 28.46 -1.23
C MET A 355 -7.06 28.41 -1.87
N THR A 356 -8.10 28.75 -1.12
CA THR A 356 -9.50 28.76 -1.58
C THR A 356 -10.12 30.14 -1.41
N CYS A 357 -11.02 30.53 -2.30
CA CYS A 357 -11.86 31.72 -2.15
C CYS A 357 -13.33 31.34 -2.13
N THR A 358 -14.04 31.81 -1.11
CA THR A 358 -15.48 31.60 -0.95
C THR A 358 -16.21 32.93 -0.91
N ASP A 359 -17.26 33.05 -1.71
CA ASP A 359 -18.20 34.17 -1.70
C ASP A 359 -19.57 33.64 -1.28
N ASP A 360 -20.10 34.17 -0.18
CA ASP A 360 -21.21 33.62 0.58
C ASP A 360 -21.02 32.12 0.90
N GLU A 361 -21.73 31.24 0.19
CA GLU A 361 -21.65 29.78 0.37
C GLU A 361 -20.97 29.06 -0.80
N TRP A 362 -20.46 29.78 -1.80
CA TRP A 362 -19.94 29.17 -3.04
C TRP A 362 -18.43 29.23 -3.10
N LEU A 363 -17.82 28.11 -3.50
CA LEU A 363 -16.40 28.03 -3.80
C LEU A 363 -16.15 28.65 -5.17
N ARG A 364 -15.49 29.82 -5.18
CA ARG A 364 -15.26 30.62 -6.38
C ARG A 364 -13.89 30.39 -6.99
N GLY A 365 -12.88 30.25 -6.14
CA GLY A 365 -11.49 30.15 -6.56
C GLY A 365 -10.69 29.11 -5.80
N ILE A 366 -9.71 28.51 -6.46
CA ILE A 366 -8.74 27.60 -5.83
C ILE A 366 -7.35 27.70 -6.49
N GLN A 367 -6.31 27.52 -5.69
CA GLN A 367 -4.92 27.38 -6.13
C GLN A 367 -4.22 26.31 -5.29
N PHE A 368 -3.38 25.49 -5.91
CA PHE A 368 -2.56 24.49 -5.25
C PHE A 368 -1.11 24.94 -5.17
N ILE A 369 -0.47 24.70 -4.04
CA ILE A 369 0.95 25.02 -3.80
C ILE A 369 1.68 23.73 -3.45
N THR A 370 2.83 23.51 -4.06
CA THR A 370 3.59 22.26 -3.91
C THR A 370 4.82 22.42 -3.02
N ASN A 371 5.33 21.29 -2.52
CA ASN A 371 6.56 21.21 -1.76
C ASN A 371 7.80 21.70 -2.54
N THR A 372 7.74 21.88 -3.86
CA THR A 372 8.82 22.46 -4.67
C THR A 372 8.73 23.98 -4.77
N GLY A 373 7.67 24.57 -4.22
CA GLY A 373 7.37 26.00 -4.32
C GLY A 373 6.59 26.38 -5.58
N ARG A 374 6.22 25.40 -6.42
CA ARG A 374 5.39 25.66 -7.61
C ARG A 374 3.95 25.88 -7.20
N CYS A 375 3.32 26.87 -7.84
CA CYS A 375 1.90 27.13 -7.69
C CYS A 375 1.17 26.73 -8.98
N SER A 376 -0.04 26.18 -8.86
CA SER A 376 -0.94 26.10 -10.01
C SER A 376 -1.34 27.52 -10.44
N THR A 377 -1.92 27.64 -11.64
CA THR A 377 -2.73 28.84 -11.88
C THR A 377 -3.87 28.89 -10.87
N ILE A 378 -4.37 30.09 -10.66
CA ILE A 378 -5.65 30.31 -10.01
C ILE A 378 -6.75 29.78 -10.94
N TYR A 379 -7.61 28.90 -10.42
CA TYR A 379 -8.77 28.37 -11.14
C TYR A 379 -10.06 29.01 -10.60
N GLY A 380 -11.00 29.33 -11.50
CA GLY A 380 -12.26 30.01 -11.17
C GLY A 380 -12.13 31.53 -11.08
N TRP A 381 -13.09 32.17 -10.41
CA TRP A 381 -13.06 33.61 -10.14
C TRP A 381 -12.66 33.87 -8.69
N PHE A 382 -11.76 34.82 -8.45
CA PHE A 382 -11.37 35.20 -7.09
C PHE A 382 -12.31 36.28 -6.55
N GLU A 383 -13.57 35.89 -6.35
CA GLU A 383 -14.54 36.58 -5.49
C GLU A 383 -14.51 35.92 -4.11
N GLY A 384 -14.53 36.72 -3.05
CA GLY A 384 -14.49 36.26 -1.67
C GLY A 384 -13.18 36.55 -0.94
N ILE A 385 -13.07 36.00 0.27
CA ILE A 385 -11.86 36.11 1.10
C ILE A 385 -10.99 34.86 0.85
N PRO A 386 -9.71 35.00 0.45
CA PRO A 386 -8.80 33.88 0.32
C PRO A 386 -8.46 33.30 1.69
N VAL A 387 -8.49 31.97 1.78
CA VAL A 387 -8.10 31.20 2.95
C VAL A 387 -7.10 30.14 2.52
N VAL A 388 -5.96 30.06 3.22
CA VAL A 388 -4.97 29.00 3.01
C VAL A 388 -5.26 27.86 3.98
N SER A 389 -5.43 26.66 3.42
CA SER A 389 -5.61 25.41 4.14
C SER A 389 -4.37 24.55 3.98
N ARG A 390 -3.78 24.14 5.09
CA ARG A 390 -2.62 23.24 5.14
C ARG A 390 -2.62 22.46 6.44
N SER A 391 -1.94 21.32 6.46
CA SER A 391 -1.68 20.59 7.69
C SER A 391 -0.18 20.47 7.96
N LYS A 392 0.23 20.73 9.20
CA LYS A 392 1.64 20.67 9.60
C LYS A 392 2.18 19.24 9.45
N GLY A 393 3.17 19.07 8.59
CA GLY A 393 3.79 17.81 8.19
C GLY A 393 2.96 17.01 7.20
N GLY A 394 1.80 17.52 6.77
CA GLY A 394 0.85 16.84 5.91
C GLY A 394 0.99 17.22 4.44
N VAL A 395 0.97 16.23 3.57
CA VAL A 395 0.79 16.42 2.13
C VAL A 395 -0.63 16.07 1.73
N LEU A 396 -1.17 16.74 0.71
CA LEU A 396 -2.50 16.46 0.21
C LEU A 396 -2.55 15.04 -0.37
N ALA A 397 -3.50 14.26 0.12
CA ALA A 397 -3.77 12.88 -0.24
C ALA A 397 -5.07 12.70 -1.01
N GLY A 398 -6.03 13.61 -0.81
CA GLY A 398 -7.33 13.58 -1.44
C GLY A 398 -8.14 14.83 -1.06
N LEU A 399 -9.37 14.94 -1.57
CA LEU A 399 -10.28 16.03 -1.25
C LEU A 399 -11.61 15.49 -0.70
N SER A 400 -12.18 16.23 0.25
CA SER A 400 -13.57 16.07 0.66
C SER A 400 -14.33 17.33 0.26
N THR A 401 -15.27 17.18 -0.67
CA THR A 401 -15.94 18.30 -1.36
C THR A 401 -17.41 18.34 -0.98
N SER A 402 -17.96 19.54 -0.78
CA SER A 402 -19.38 19.75 -0.58
C SER A 402 -19.97 20.52 -1.76
N SER A 403 -21.18 20.18 -2.16
CA SER A 403 -21.91 20.88 -3.21
C SER A 403 -23.37 21.05 -2.85
N LYS A 404 -24.00 22.10 -3.38
CA LYS A 404 -25.41 22.43 -3.17
C LYS A 404 -26.09 22.73 -4.50
N LYS A 405 -27.37 22.41 -4.60
CA LYS A 405 -28.18 22.77 -5.78
C LYS A 405 -28.37 24.30 -5.87
N HIS A 406 -27.79 24.89 -6.91
CA HIS A 406 -27.94 26.25 -7.38
C HIS A 406 -29.09 26.36 -8.39
N ALA A 407 -29.77 27.51 -8.42
CA ALA A 407 -30.90 27.78 -9.31
C ALA A 407 -30.50 27.71 -10.80
N GLU A 408 -29.41 28.37 -11.17
CA GLU A 408 -28.95 28.48 -12.57
C GLU A 408 -27.99 27.36 -12.99
N TRP A 409 -27.06 26.95 -12.12
CA TRP A 409 -25.95 26.06 -12.50
C TRP A 409 -26.08 24.62 -11.98
N ASN A 410 -27.23 24.26 -11.39
CA ASN A 410 -27.47 22.99 -10.72
C ASN A 410 -26.46 22.78 -9.57
N TYR A 411 -25.78 21.64 -9.41
CA TYR A 411 -24.86 21.46 -8.27
C TYR A 411 -23.56 22.25 -8.47
N VAL A 412 -23.30 23.19 -7.55
CA VAL A 412 -22.09 24.02 -7.47
C VAL A 412 -21.37 23.71 -6.16
N LEU A 413 -20.03 23.76 -6.17
CA LEU A 413 -19.25 23.49 -4.97
C LEU A 413 -19.42 24.62 -3.94
N THR A 414 -19.62 24.21 -2.70
CA THR A 414 -19.75 25.13 -1.56
C THR A 414 -18.50 25.13 -0.69
N GLY A 415 -17.68 24.09 -0.78
CA GLY A 415 -16.49 23.96 0.03
C GLY A 415 -15.62 22.79 -0.38
N VAL A 416 -14.37 22.84 0.06
CA VAL A 416 -13.38 21.80 -0.15
C VAL A 416 -12.52 21.67 1.10
N ARG A 417 -12.24 20.42 1.48
CA ARG A 417 -11.31 20.07 2.56
C ARG A 417 -10.21 19.22 1.99
N GLY A 418 -8.97 19.54 2.35
CA GLY A 418 -7.85 18.65 2.10
C GLY A 418 -7.89 17.47 3.06
N ILE A 419 -7.68 16.28 2.52
CA ILE A 419 -7.30 15.09 3.29
C ILE A 419 -5.78 15.06 3.27
N TRP A 420 -5.14 15.22 4.42
CA TRP A 420 -3.69 15.38 4.55
C TRP A 420 -3.08 14.13 5.16
N ARG A 421 -1.97 13.64 4.60
CA ARG A 421 -1.24 12.47 5.09
C ARG A 421 0.19 12.79 5.51
N TYR A 422 0.70 12.04 6.48
CA TYR A 422 1.94 12.40 7.21
C TYR A 422 3.12 11.44 6.99
N ASP A 423 2.96 10.45 6.12
CA ASP A 423 3.91 9.34 5.96
C ASP A 423 4.76 9.45 4.68
N LEU A 424 4.65 10.52 3.89
CA LEU A 424 5.33 10.66 2.59
C LEU A 424 6.62 11.50 2.61
N ILE A 425 6.64 12.63 3.32
CA ILE A 425 7.83 13.51 3.38
C ILE A 425 8.17 13.88 4.82
N SER A 426 9.45 14.02 5.11
CA SER A 426 9.96 14.32 6.46
C SER A 426 9.74 15.77 6.87
N ARG A 427 9.69 16.70 5.90
CA ARG A 427 9.60 18.13 6.16
C ARG A 427 8.91 18.84 5.01
N ILE A 428 8.00 19.74 5.36
CA ILE A 428 7.38 20.67 4.42
C ILE A 428 8.19 21.97 4.41
N PRO A 429 8.68 22.42 3.24
CA PRO A 429 9.33 23.72 3.12
C PRO A 429 8.36 24.82 3.52
N LYS A 430 8.85 25.78 4.32
CA LYS A 430 8.09 26.98 4.73
C LYS A 430 6.78 26.70 5.48
N GLU A 431 6.68 25.53 6.10
CA GLU A 431 5.53 25.12 6.92
C GLU A 431 5.17 26.10 8.05
N ASN A 432 6.16 26.84 8.56
CA ASN A 432 5.97 27.81 9.64
C ASN A 432 5.75 29.24 9.12
N ASP A 433 5.61 29.44 7.81
CA ASP A 433 5.34 30.78 7.25
C ASP A 433 4.00 31.29 7.78
N VAL A 434 3.94 32.57 8.14
CA VAL A 434 2.70 33.22 8.56
C VAL A 434 2.12 33.95 7.36
N HIS A 435 0.85 33.66 7.03
CA HIS A 435 0.14 34.39 5.99
C HIS A 435 -0.37 35.73 6.54
N SER A 436 -0.27 36.78 5.75
CA SER A 436 -0.86 38.07 6.09
C SER A 436 -2.38 37.95 6.18
N GLU A 437 -2.99 38.76 7.05
CA GLU A 437 -4.44 38.98 6.99
C GLU A 437 -4.83 39.53 5.61
N TYR A 438 -6.01 39.15 5.13
CA TYR A 438 -6.49 39.63 3.84
C TYR A 438 -7.03 41.06 3.96
N PHE A 439 -6.41 41.98 3.22
CA PHE A 439 -6.88 43.36 3.05
C PHE A 439 -7.21 43.60 1.58
N GLY A 440 -8.50 43.69 1.26
CA GLY A 440 -8.96 43.89 -0.11
C GLY A 440 -10.48 43.84 -0.26
N SER A 441 -10.96 44.10 -1.47
CA SER A 441 -12.39 43.98 -1.79
C SER A 441 -12.76 42.54 -2.09
N LYS A 442 -13.88 42.09 -1.51
CA LYS A 442 -14.44 40.75 -1.75
C LYS A 442 -14.92 40.53 -3.19
N LYS A 443 -15.21 41.60 -3.93
CA LYS A 443 -15.87 41.52 -5.25
C LYS A 443 -15.02 42.06 -6.39
N HIS A 444 -14.01 42.86 -6.09
CA HIS A 444 -13.25 43.60 -7.09
C HIS A 444 -11.76 43.57 -6.76
N GLY A 445 -10.94 43.12 -7.70
CA GLY A 445 -9.49 43.04 -7.55
C GLY A 445 -8.92 41.71 -8.07
N VAL A 446 -7.60 41.67 -8.23
CA VAL A 446 -6.87 40.45 -8.57
C VAL A 446 -6.08 40.05 -7.34
N ILE A 447 -6.41 38.90 -6.77
CA ILE A 447 -5.63 38.31 -5.68
C ILE A 447 -4.34 37.75 -6.29
N PHE A 448 -3.22 38.04 -5.66
CA PHE A 448 -1.93 37.47 -6.03
C PHE A 448 -1.36 36.66 -4.88
N ASN A 449 -0.58 35.65 -5.23
CA ASN A 449 0.18 34.82 -4.30
C ASN A 449 1.65 34.95 -4.68
N ASP A 450 2.41 35.69 -3.88
CA ASP A 450 3.85 35.93 -4.10
C ASP A 450 4.67 34.64 -4.09
N ARG A 451 4.16 33.57 -3.46
CA ARG A 451 4.70 32.20 -3.52
C ARG A 451 4.97 31.72 -4.95
N ALA A 452 4.15 32.13 -5.91
CA ALA A 452 4.36 31.76 -7.32
C ALA A 452 5.67 32.33 -7.88
N LEU A 453 6.17 33.43 -7.31
CA LEU A 453 7.43 34.07 -7.68
C LEU A 453 8.59 33.65 -6.75
N ILE A 454 8.38 33.66 -5.43
CA ILE A 454 9.45 33.40 -4.45
C ILE A 454 9.75 31.90 -4.26
N GLY A 455 8.79 31.03 -4.60
CA GLY A 455 8.85 29.60 -4.36
C GLY A 455 9.17 29.27 -2.90
N ASN A 456 10.18 28.42 -2.71
CA ASN A 456 10.68 28.05 -1.37
C ASN A 456 11.91 28.86 -0.93
N SER A 457 12.24 29.96 -1.63
CA SER A 457 13.47 30.70 -1.37
C SER A 457 13.54 31.23 0.05
N GLY A 458 14.64 30.93 0.75
CA GLY A 458 14.95 31.47 2.08
C GLY A 458 15.61 32.85 2.04
N SER A 459 16.01 33.33 0.86
CA SER A 459 16.78 34.57 0.69
C SER A 459 16.09 35.64 -0.16
N MET A 460 14.95 35.31 -0.78
CA MET A 460 14.09 36.31 -1.40
C MET A 460 13.25 37.01 -0.34
N HIS A 461 13.26 38.34 -0.39
CA HIS A 461 12.51 39.20 0.49
C HIS A 461 11.88 40.32 -0.31
N ILE A 462 10.74 40.82 0.16
CA ILE A 462 10.11 42.03 -0.38
C ILE A 462 11.10 43.18 -0.16
N SER A 463 11.49 43.84 -1.24
CA SER A 463 12.41 44.97 -1.22
C SER A 463 11.70 46.31 -1.38
N SER A 464 10.53 46.32 -2.02
CA SER A 464 9.69 47.50 -2.16
C SER A 464 8.23 47.12 -2.36
N VAL A 465 7.34 48.01 -1.94
CA VAL A 465 5.91 47.98 -2.28
C VAL A 465 5.56 49.35 -2.83
N GLU A 466 5.16 49.42 -4.10
CA GLU A 466 4.70 50.63 -4.75
C GLU A 466 3.18 50.54 -4.94
N VAL A 467 2.46 51.55 -4.45
CA VAL A 467 1.01 51.65 -4.58
C VAL A 467 0.71 52.85 -5.47
N ARG A 468 0.01 52.64 -6.58
CA ARG A 468 -0.48 53.71 -7.45
C ARG A 468 -1.99 53.84 -7.28
N SER A 469 -2.47 55.06 -7.08
CA SER A 469 -3.88 55.34 -6.81
C SER A 469 -4.34 56.67 -7.39
N GLY A 470 -5.53 56.66 -7.99
CA GLY A 470 -6.38 57.81 -8.26
C GLY A 470 -7.45 57.97 -7.18
N SER A 471 -8.73 57.83 -7.56
CA SER A 471 -9.85 57.79 -6.60
C SER A 471 -9.97 56.45 -5.85
N VAL A 472 -9.30 55.42 -6.35
CA VAL A 472 -9.15 54.08 -5.76
C VAL A 472 -7.70 53.60 -5.94
N ILE A 473 -7.32 52.49 -5.31
CA ILE A 473 -6.04 51.83 -5.61
C ILE A 473 -6.11 51.24 -7.01
N ASP A 474 -5.26 51.71 -7.92
CA ASP A 474 -5.22 51.27 -9.32
C ASP A 474 -4.26 50.09 -9.49
N SER A 475 -3.14 50.08 -8.76
CA SER A 475 -2.20 48.96 -8.78
C SER A 475 -1.31 48.91 -7.53
N ILE A 476 -0.91 47.69 -7.18
CA ILE A 476 0.11 47.41 -6.18
C ILE A 476 1.21 46.61 -6.88
N GLN A 477 2.44 47.09 -6.82
CA GLN A 477 3.62 46.43 -7.37
C GLN A 477 4.56 46.06 -6.21
N VAL A 478 4.89 44.77 -6.10
CA VAL A 478 5.78 44.24 -5.04
C VAL A 478 7.11 43.86 -5.67
N GLY A 479 8.17 44.59 -5.30
CA GLY A 479 9.55 44.30 -5.69
C GLY A 479 10.16 43.26 -4.77
N HIS A 480 10.97 42.36 -5.34
CA HIS A 480 11.70 41.33 -4.59
C HIS A 480 13.19 41.44 -4.86
N ASN A 481 14.00 41.32 -3.82
CA ASN A 481 15.45 41.21 -3.96
C ASN A 481 15.91 39.80 -3.57
N HIS A 482 16.90 39.31 -4.30
CA HIS A 482 17.63 38.11 -3.93
C HIS A 482 18.94 38.53 -3.27
N HIS A 483 19.18 38.11 -2.02
CA HIS A 483 20.52 38.16 -1.45
C HIS A 483 21.20 36.82 -1.70
N PRO A 484 22.17 36.73 -2.63
CA PRO A 484 23.04 35.57 -2.70
C PRO A 484 23.81 35.51 -1.38
N ARG A 485 23.74 34.36 -0.70
CA ARG A 485 24.64 34.06 0.42
C ARG A 485 25.98 33.58 -0.09
#